data_AF-A0A0L6VYH4-F1
#
_entry.id   AF-A0A0L6VYH4-F1
#
_cell.length_a   1.000
_cell.length_b   1.000
_cell.length_c   1.000
_cell.angle_alpha   90.00
_cell.angle_beta   90.00
_cell.angle_gamma   90.00
#
_symmetry.space_group_name_H-M   'P 1'
#
loop_
_entity.id
_entity.type
_entity.pdbx_description
1 polymer ?
#
loop_
_entity_poly.entity_id
_entity_poly.type
_entity_poly.pdbx_seq_one_letter_code
_entity_poly.pdbx_strand_id
1 'polypeptide(L)'
;MHVEADEEHVALQDGTNTIVPLISIHEGIEKSGQRGRGVNMHHIGSYGKSSEKLWLEAVNWTYGAYKVEAIERIYLHGDGAAWIKEGLNWLPKAKMVLNIGKAIPLFKFLRGIQNGEYVF
;
A
#
# COMPACT_ATOMS: atom_id res chain seq x y z
N MET A 1 -5.05 -11.66 3.60
CA MET A 1 -4.72 -10.22 3.70
C MET A 1 -3.99 -9.78 2.44
N HIS A 2 -4.18 -8.54 2.03
CA HIS A 2 -3.60 -7.92 0.85
C HIS A 2 -2.72 -6.74 1.28
N VAL A 3 -1.55 -6.63 0.66
CA VAL A 3 -0.66 -5.48 0.76
C VAL A 3 -0.40 -5.01 -0.67
N GLU A 4 -0.81 -3.79 -0.99
CA GLU A 4 -0.64 -3.18 -2.31
C GLU A 4 0.47 -2.14 -2.21
N ALA A 5 1.57 -2.33 -2.95
CA ALA A 5 2.70 -1.40 -3.01
C ALA A 5 2.81 -0.80 -4.41
N ASP A 6 3.03 0.52 -4.49
CA ASP A 6 3.16 1.26 -5.74
C ASP A 6 3.94 2.56 -5.51
N GLU A 7 4.25 3.24 -6.60
CA GLU A 7 4.87 4.56 -6.64
C GLU A 7 3.91 5.58 -7.26
N GLU A 8 3.81 6.76 -6.65
CA GLU A 8 3.11 7.89 -7.26
C GLU A 8 4.10 8.98 -7.66
N HIS A 9 3.96 9.44 -8.90
CA HIS A 9 4.67 10.61 -9.41
C HIS A 9 3.87 11.85 -9.03
N VAL A 10 4.30 12.54 -7.98
CA VAL A 10 3.65 13.75 -7.47
C VAL A 10 4.37 14.97 -8.03
N ALA A 11 3.63 15.87 -8.67
CA ALA A 11 4.13 17.19 -9.03
C ALA A 11 4.12 18.09 -7.79
N LEU A 12 5.29 18.62 -7.42
CA LEU A 12 5.43 19.58 -6.33
C LEU A 12 5.11 20.99 -6.84
N GLN A 13 4.71 21.87 -5.92
CA GLN A 13 4.33 23.26 -6.24
C GLN A 13 5.50 24.09 -6.78
N ASP A 14 6.73 23.64 -6.59
CA ASP A 14 7.95 24.24 -7.14
C ASP A 14 8.25 23.83 -8.59
N GLY A 15 7.36 23.03 -9.21
CA GLY A 15 7.49 22.56 -10.58
C GLY A 15 8.38 21.32 -10.74
N THR A 16 8.89 20.76 -9.65
CA THR A 16 9.64 19.49 -9.67
C THR A 16 8.70 18.30 -9.49
N ASN A 17 9.14 17.12 -9.94
CA ASN A 17 8.43 15.86 -9.69
C ASN A 17 9.15 15.08 -8.62
N THR A 18 8.37 14.41 -7.78
CA THR A 18 8.89 13.45 -6.81
C THR A 18 8.14 12.13 -6.90
N ILE A 19 8.81 11.07 -6.45
CA ILE A 19 8.21 9.75 -6.33
C ILE A 19 7.89 9.53 -4.86
N VAL A 20 6.63 9.26 -4.57
CA VAL A 20 6.16 8.90 -3.22
C VAL A 20 5.84 7.41 -3.22
N PRO A 21 6.60 6.59 -2.48
CA PRO A 21 6.26 5.19 -2.33
C PRO A 21 5.05 5.05 -1.40
N LEU A 22 4.15 4.15 -1.75
CA LEU A 22 2.88 3.96 -1.04
C LEU A 22 2.64 2.48 -0.80
N ILE A 23 2.19 2.14 0.41
CA ILE A 23 1.73 0.82 0.81
C ILE A 23 0.30 0.93 1.33
N SER A 24 -0.59 0.05 0.88
CA SER A 24 -1.95 -0.10 1.41
C SER A 24 -2.19 -1.52 1.90
N ILE A 25 -2.73 -1.68 3.10
CA ILE A 25 -2.95 -2.97 3.74
C ILE A 25 -4.45 -3.14 3.99
N HIS A 26 -5.02 -4.28 3.61
CA HIS A 26 -6.44 -4.55 3.79
C HIS A 26 -6.78 -6.05 3.79
N GLU A 27 -7.96 -6.40 4.30
CA GLU A 27 -8.42 -7.79 4.36
C GLU A 27 -9.07 -8.27 3.06
N GLY A 28 -9.45 -7.35 2.19
CA GLY A 28 -10.14 -7.64 0.93
C GLY A 28 -10.99 -6.46 0.50
N ILE A 29 -11.90 -6.70 -0.45
CA ILE A 29 -12.87 -5.71 -0.91
C ILE A 29 -14.27 -6.26 -0.69
N GLU A 30 -15.06 -5.57 0.11
CA GLU A 30 -16.50 -5.82 0.22
C GLU A 30 -17.27 -5.00 -0.81
N LYS A 31 -18.26 -5.62 -1.45
CA LYS A 31 -19.16 -4.92 -2.36
C LYS A 31 -20.34 -4.35 -1.59
N SER A 32 -20.46 -3.03 -1.58
CA SER A 32 -21.66 -2.33 -1.13
C SER A 32 -22.30 -1.63 -2.33
N GLY A 33 -23.30 -2.30 -2.92
CA GLY A 33 -23.91 -1.84 -4.18
C GLY A 33 -22.91 -1.79 -5.33
N GLN A 34 -22.86 -0.67 -6.06
CA GLN A 34 -21.94 -0.48 -7.20
C GLN A 34 -20.49 -0.16 -6.80
N ARG A 35 -20.22 0.12 -5.51
CA ARG A 35 -18.88 0.51 -5.02
C ARG A 35 -18.30 -0.57 -4.11
N GLY A 36 -17.09 -1.01 -4.44
CA GLY A 36 -16.26 -1.80 -3.53
C GLY A 36 -15.58 -0.91 -2.48
N ARG A 37 -15.61 -1.33 -1.22
CA ARG A 37 -14.90 -0.74 -0.08
C ARG A 37 -13.85 -1.72 0.43
N GLY A 38 -12.63 -1.23 0.68
CA GLY A 38 -11.61 -2.02 1.35
C GLY A 38 -12.00 -2.31 2.80
N VAL A 39 -11.84 -3.55 3.23
CA VAL A 39 -12.08 -3.95 4.63
C VAL A 39 -10.81 -3.71 5.43
N ASN A 40 -10.92 -2.98 6.55
CA ASN A 40 -9.80 -2.62 7.44
C ASN A 40 -8.58 -2.06 6.69
N MET A 41 -8.86 -1.09 5.82
CA MET A 41 -7.86 -0.44 4.98
C MET A 41 -6.95 0.48 5.80
N HIS A 42 -5.66 0.37 5.59
CA HIS A 42 -4.65 1.27 6.16
C HIS A 42 -3.64 1.67 5.09
N HIS A 43 -3.33 2.96 5.01
CA HIS A 43 -2.46 3.55 4.00
C HIS A 43 -1.21 4.13 4.65
N ILE A 44 -0.06 3.84 4.07
CA ILE A 44 1.25 4.29 4.53
C ILE A 44 1.98 4.88 3.33
N GLY A 45 2.24 6.18 3.37
CA GLY A 45 3.01 6.88 2.35
C GLY A 45 3.58 8.16 2.94
N SER A 46 4.76 8.57 2.49
CA SER A 46 5.33 9.86 2.89
C SER A 46 6.42 10.28 1.91
N TYR A 47 6.39 11.56 1.54
CA TYR A 47 7.48 12.19 0.81
C TYR A 47 8.82 12.01 1.56
N GLY A 48 9.90 11.71 0.82
CA GLY A 48 11.25 11.57 1.37
C GLY A 48 11.48 10.38 2.31
N LYS A 49 10.51 9.46 2.48
CA LYS A 49 10.65 8.27 3.32
C LYS A 49 11.39 7.18 2.55
N SER A 50 12.41 6.58 3.19
CA SER A 50 13.11 5.43 2.61
C SER A 50 12.20 4.21 2.56
N SER A 51 12.44 3.32 1.59
CA SER A 51 11.71 2.04 1.45
C SER A 51 11.78 1.21 2.73
N GLU A 52 12.94 1.16 3.39
CA GLU A 52 13.11 0.47 4.68
C GLU A 52 12.18 1.02 5.77
N LYS A 53 12.10 2.35 5.95
CA LYS A 53 11.21 2.96 6.94
C LYS A 53 9.75 2.68 6.61
N LEU A 54 9.40 2.68 5.33
CA LEU A 54 8.05 2.38 4.86
C LEU A 54 7.66 0.92 5.20
N TRP A 55 8.56 -0.02 4.95
CA TRP A 55 8.34 -1.44 5.27
C TRP A 55 8.31 -1.71 6.77
N LEU A 56 9.19 -1.07 7.54
CA LEU A 56 9.19 -1.17 8.99
C LEU A 56 7.85 -0.69 9.58
N GLU A 57 7.31 0.41 9.06
CA GLU A 57 6.00 0.92 9.46
C GLU A 57 4.86 -0.04 9.08
N ALA A 58 4.89 -0.59 7.86
CA ALA A 58 3.91 -1.58 7.41
C ALA A 58 3.89 -2.84 8.29
N VAL A 59 5.07 -3.34 8.67
CA VAL A 59 5.22 -4.47 9.57
C VAL A 59 4.73 -4.11 10.98
N ASN A 60 5.19 -2.99 11.54
CA ASN A 60 4.77 -2.57 12.89
C ASN A 60 3.26 -2.41 12.99
N TRP A 61 2.63 -1.79 11.99
CA TRP A 61 1.19 -1.68 11.93
C TRP A 61 0.51 -3.05 11.83
N THR A 62 1.01 -3.93 10.96
CA THR A 62 0.46 -5.29 10.80
C THR A 62 0.51 -6.08 12.11
N TYR A 63 1.63 -6.05 12.82
CA TYR A 63 1.82 -6.74 14.09
C TYR A 63 0.99 -6.12 15.23
N GLY A 64 0.72 -4.82 15.18
CA GLY A 64 -0.17 -4.14 16.13
C GLY A 64 -1.65 -4.41 15.87
N ALA A 65 -2.04 -4.53 14.60
CA ALA A 65 -3.44 -4.69 14.18
C ALA A 65 -3.91 -6.16 14.14
N TYR A 66 -3.00 -7.10 13.92
CA TYR A 66 -3.34 -8.51 13.69
C TYR A 66 -2.53 -9.48 14.54
N LYS A 67 -3.15 -10.61 14.90
CA LYS A 67 -2.43 -11.80 15.39
C LYS A 67 -1.73 -12.47 14.20
N VAL A 68 -0.46 -12.16 14.02
CA VAL A 68 0.33 -12.54 12.84
C VAL A 68 0.38 -14.05 12.63
N GLU A 69 0.36 -14.83 13.70
CA GLU A 69 0.36 -16.29 13.65
C GLU A 69 -0.88 -16.84 12.94
N ALA A 70 -2.02 -16.16 13.10
CA ALA A 70 -3.30 -16.51 12.50
C ALA A 70 -3.43 -16.07 11.03
N ILE A 71 -2.52 -15.24 10.52
CA ILE A 71 -2.52 -14.84 9.10
C ILE A 71 -2.16 -16.06 8.26
N GLU A 72 -3.08 -16.52 7.40
CA GLU A 72 -2.81 -17.63 6.49
C GLU A 72 -1.84 -17.23 5.36
N ARG A 73 -2.09 -16.05 4.77
CA ARG A 73 -1.34 -15.55 3.62
C ARG A 73 -1.41 -14.03 3.52
N ILE A 74 -0.29 -13.44 3.16
CA ILE A 74 -0.20 -12.05 2.70
C ILE A 74 0.06 -12.07 1.19
N TYR A 75 -0.83 -11.46 0.42
CA TYR A 75 -0.62 -11.23 -1.01
C TYR A 75 -0.03 -9.84 -1.19
N LEU A 76 1.24 -9.78 -1.59
CA LEU A 76 1.94 -8.55 -1.89
C LEU A 76 1.77 -8.22 -3.38
N HIS A 77 0.98 -7.20 -3.68
CA HIS A 77 0.71 -6.73 -5.04
C HIS A 77 1.67 -5.60 -5.39
N GLY A 78 2.20 -5.62 -6.61
CA GLY A 78 3.01 -4.53 -7.16
C GLY A 78 3.65 -4.90 -8.49
N ASP A 79 4.38 -3.96 -9.08
CA ASP A 79 5.02 -4.12 -10.39
C ASP A 79 6.33 -4.96 -10.35
N GLY A 80 6.78 -5.33 -9.16
CA GLY A 80 8.00 -6.11 -8.95
C GLY A 80 9.29 -5.28 -8.94
N ALA A 81 9.21 -3.96 -8.75
CA ALA A 81 10.34 -3.12 -8.43
C ALA A 81 11.12 -3.67 -7.21
N ALA A 82 12.42 -3.42 -7.16
CA ALA A 82 13.30 -4.01 -6.14
C ALA A 82 12.84 -3.68 -4.71
N TRP A 83 12.43 -2.43 -4.46
CA TRP A 83 11.93 -2.03 -3.15
C TRP A 83 10.60 -2.70 -2.80
N ILE A 84 9.75 -3.02 -3.78
CA ILE A 84 8.50 -3.75 -3.54
C ILE A 84 8.80 -5.19 -3.18
N LYS A 85 9.66 -5.85 -3.96
CA LYS A 85 10.10 -7.23 -3.69
C LYS A 85 10.74 -7.39 -2.32
N GLU A 86 11.41 -6.34 -1.83
CA GLU A 86 11.96 -6.31 -0.48
C GLU A 86 10.89 -6.61 0.58
N GLY A 87 9.63 -6.20 0.37
CA GLY A 87 8.51 -6.50 1.25
C GLY A 87 8.28 -7.98 1.54
N LEU A 88 8.77 -8.90 0.68
CA LEU A 88 8.74 -10.34 0.94
C LEU A 88 9.63 -10.75 2.13
N ASN A 89 10.68 -9.98 2.42
CA ASN A 89 11.56 -10.20 3.57
C ASN A 89 10.97 -9.62 4.87
N TRP A 90 10.09 -8.63 4.75
CA TRP A 90 9.45 -7.95 5.88
C TRP A 90 8.15 -8.63 6.32
N LEU A 91 7.36 -9.11 5.35
CA LEU A 91 6.00 -9.61 5.60
C LEU A 91 5.98 -11.14 5.79
N PRO A 92 5.37 -11.63 6.88
CA PRO A 92 5.28 -13.06 7.13
C PRO A 92 4.36 -13.75 6.12
N LYS A 93 4.76 -14.95 5.67
CA LYS A 93 3.99 -15.79 4.75
C LYS A 93 3.62 -15.07 3.43
N ALA A 94 4.37 -14.04 3.05
CA ALA A 94 4.07 -13.23 1.89
C ALA A 94 4.30 -13.98 0.58
N LYS A 95 3.46 -13.69 -0.42
CA LYS A 95 3.64 -14.10 -1.81
C LYS A 95 3.42 -12.91 -2.73
N MET A 96 4.35 -12.73 -3.66
CA MET A 96 4.23 -11.69 -4.68
C MET A 96 3.10 -12.05 -5.65
N VAL A 97 2.31 -11.04 -6.00
CA VAL A 97 1.32 -11.04 -7.06
C VAL A 97 1.70 -9.90 -8.00
N LEU A 98 2.22 -10.25 -9.18
CA LEU A 98 2.62 -9.25 -10.17
C LEU A 98 1.35 -8.56 -10.70
N ASN A 99 1.31 -7.24 -10.54
CA ASN A 99 0.21 -6.43 -11.03
C ASN A 99 0.66 -5.63 -12.24
N ILE A 100 -0.10 -5.72 -13.33
CA ILE A 100 0.21 -5.00 -14.59
C ILE A 100 -0.51 -3.63 -14.61
N GLY A 101 -1.25 -3.28 -13.55
CA GLY A 101 -1.92 -1.97 -13.39
C GLY A 101 -2.16 -1.59 -11.92
N LYS A 102 -2.60 -0.35 -11.66
CA LYS A 102 -2.85 0.14 -10.30
C LYS A 102 -4.04 -0.56 -9.67
N ALA A 103 -3.89 -1.06 -8.45
CA ALA A 103 -4.98 -1.69 -7.72
C ALA A 103 -6.07 -0.66 -7.38
N ILE A 104 -7.35 -1.07 -7.49
CA ILE A 104 -8.52 -0.17 -7.33
C ILE A 104 -8.53 0.56 -5.97
N PRO A 105 -8.23 -0.09 -4.82
CA PRO A 105 -8.20 0.60 -3.54
C PRO A 105 -7.13 1.68 -3.48
N LEU A 106 -5.89 1.34 -3.89
CA LEU A 106 -4.77 2.27 -3.97
C LEU A 106 -5.05 3.46 -4.89
N PHE A 107 -5.59 3.21 -6.09
CA PHE A 107 -5.91 4.25 -7.06
C PHE A 107 -6.95 5.25 -6.53
N LYS A 108 -7.95 4.77 -5.79
CA LYS A 108 -8.97 5.65 -5.16
C LYS A 108 -8.36 6.51 -4.07
N PHE A 109 -7.50 5.94 -3.23
CA PHE A 109 -6.80 6.69 -2.18
C PHE A 109 -5.90 7.77 -2.79
N LEU A 110 -5.12 7.44 -3.81
CA LEU A 110 -4.27 8.38 -4.54
C LEU A 110 -5.05 9.55 -5.15
N ARG A 111 -6.19 9.27 -5.81
CA ARG A 111 -7.08 10.34 -6.30
C ARG A 111 -7.65 11.19 -5.17
N GLY A 112 -7.97 10.57 -4.04
CA GLY A 112 -8.39 11.28 -2.85
C GLY A 112 -7.33 12.26 -2.34
N ILE A 113 -6.06 11.84 -2.27
CA ILE A 113 -4.94 12.73 -1.90
C ILE A 113 -4.83 13.89 -2.90
N GLN A 114 -4.84 13.60 -4.20
CA GLN A 114 -4.73 14.65 -5.24
C GLN A 114 -5.87 15.67 -5.17
N ASN A 115 -7.07 15.23 -4.77
CA ASN A 115 -8.23 16.09 -4.60
C ASN A 115 -8.27 16.81 -3.23
N GLY A 116 -7.29 16.57 -2.35
CA GLY A 116 -7.29 17.11 -0.98
C GLY A 116 -8.33 16.47 -0.04
N GLU A 117 -8.89 15.32 -0.41
CA GLU A 117 -9.92 14.62 0.37
C GLU A 117 -9.32 13.80 1.52
N TYR A 118 -8.02 13.51 1.48
CA TYR A 118 -7.30 12.77 2.51
C TYR A 118 -6.02 13.53 2.87
N VAL A 119 -5.86 13.85 4.16
CA VAL A 119 -4.65 14.46 4.74
C VAL A 119 -4.13 13.46 5.78
N PHE A 120 -2.84 13.16 5.72
CA PHE A 120 -2.16 12.25 6.66
C PHE A 120 -2.08 12.84 8.07
#